data_AF-A0A022KXF2-F1
#
_entry.id   AF-A0A022KXF2-F1
#
_cell.length_a   1.000
_cell.length_b   1.000
_cell.length_c   1.000
_cell.angle_alpha   90.00
_cell.angle_beta   90.00
_cell.angle_gamma   90.00
#
_symmetry.space_group_name_H-M   'P 1'
#
loop_
_entity.id
_entity.type
_entity.pdbx_description
1 polymer ?
#
loop_
_entity_poly.entity_id
_entity_poly.type
_entity_poly.pdbx_seq_one_letter_code
_entity_poly.pdbx_strand_id
1 'polypeptide(L)'
;MGACGCLTLLALAAGGGGLALLSMNGGDDPTESPSAGPTSEQTTLEDPTDPVTSDSPTSEAPTTEEPTSEAPTTEEPTGTVGLPGSDVYVDTPVQDPTDADLDAAKDTVIAYLMGLSDDDPAASCALQMDPLTGKGIDDSSILQDTCVESTQQAIDDQDLGGKATHLTRDHFEANLDAEGRVVLVHNIHADDPSPMKIAKGTDGKLYVALGA
;
A
#
# COMPACT_ATOMS: atom_id res chain seq x y z
N MET A 1 -45.74 -2.74 21.45
CA MET A 1 -45.68 -1.41 22.10
C MET A 1 -44.20 -1.08 22.29
N GLY A 2 -43.62 0.00 21.80
CA GLY A 2 -44.16 1.17 21.11
C GLY A 2 -43.09 1.75 20.18
N ALA A 3 -43.54 2.18 19.01
CA ALA A 3 -42.83 3.09 18.14
C ALA A 3 -43.27 4.51 18.52
N CYS A 4 -42.34 5.39 18.89
CA CYS A 4 -42.61 6.82 18.95
C CYS A 4 -41.27 7.57 18.98
N GLY A 5 -40.99 8.32 17.92
CA GLY A 5 -39.78 9.13 17.80
C GLY A 5 -39.68 9.87 16.48
N CYS A 6 -40.81 10.37 15.95
CA CYS A 6 -40.80 11.31 14.83
C CYS A 6 -40.29 12.67 15.31
N LEU A 7 -39.02 12.98 15.04
CA LEU A 7 -38.46 14.31 15.18
C LEU A 7 -38.40 14.94 13.78
N THR A 8 -39.50 15.58 13.39
CA THR A 8 -39.58 16.43 12.20
C THR A 8 -38.81 17.72 12.45
N LEU A 9 -37.59 17.81 11.93
CA LEU A 9 -36.83 19.06 11.84
C LEU A 9 -37.12 19.74 10.51
N LEU A 10 -37.69 20.94 10.60
CA LEU A 10 -37.99 21.83 9.48
C LEU A 10 -36.71 22.21 8.73
N ALA A 11 -36.62 21.82 7.45
CA ALA A 11 -35.65 22.39 6.52
C ALA A 11 -36.25 23.62 5.82
N LEU A 12 -35.65 24.78 6.09
CA LEU A 12 -35.88 26.02 5.34
C LEU A 12 -35.39 25.86 3.90
N ALA A 13 -36.30 26.08 2.95
CA ALA A 13 -35.99 26.27 1.55
C ALA A 13 -35.68 27.75 1.27
N ALA A 14 -34.45 28.04 0.81
CA ALA A 14 -34.08 29.13 -0.10
C ALA A 14 -32.57 28.96 -0.36
N GLY A 15 -32.10 28.43 -1.49
CA GLY A 15 -32.46 28.81 -2.84
C GLY A 15 -31.51 29.92 -3.32
N GLY A 16 -30.24 29.57 -3.56
CA GLY A 16 -29.20 30.50 -3.98
C GLY A 16 -28.14 29.82 -4.85
N GLY A 17 -28.58 29.13 -5.91
CA GLY A 17 -27.70 28.57 -6.92
C GLY A 17 -27.54 29.57 -8.07
N GLY A 18 -26.42 30.29 -8.08
CA GLY A 18 -25.96 31.07 -9.23
C GLY A 18 -24.55 30.62 -9.57
N LEU A 19 -24.39 29.96 -10.72
CA LEU A 19 -23.14 29.91 -11.49
C LEU A 19 -23.47 29.41 -12.90
N ALA A 20 -23.33 30.32 -13.86
CA ALA A 20 -23.52 30.08 -15.27
C ALA A 20 -22.33 29.27 -15.81
N LEU A 21 -22.60 28.09 -16.37
CA LEU A 21 -21.66 27.36 -17.22
C LEU A 21 -21.92 27.75 -18.68
N LEU A 22 -20.97 28.48 -19.26
CA LEU A 22 -20.87 28.72 -20.70
C LEU A 22 -19.54 28.13 -21.17
N SER A 23 -19.58 26.89 -21.68
CA SER A 23 -18.50 26.28 -22.45
C SER A 23 -19.05 25.91 -23.81
N MET A 24 -18.68 26.62 -24.89
CA MET A 24 -18.58 26.09 -26.27
C MET A 24 -17.69 26.96 -27.18
N ASN A 25 -16.62 26.33 -27.68
CA ASN A 25 -16.07 26.36 -29.04
C ASN A 25 -15.17 27.49 -29.59
N GLY A 26 -14.11 27.04 -30.28
CA GLY A 26 -13.17 27.80 -31.11
C GLY A 26 -11.72 27.54 -30.66
N GLY A 27 -10.89 26.68 -31.27
CA GLY A 27 -10.83 26.26 -32.66
C GLY A 27 -9.97 27.24 -33.45
N ASP A 28 -8.64 27.10 -33.39
CA ASP A 28 -7.71 27.55 -34.44
C ASP A 28 -6.29 26.94 -34.22
N ASP A 29 -5.80 26.32 -35.30
CA ASP A 29 -4.43 25.87 -35.56
C ASP A 29 -3.58 27.11 -35.93
N PRO A 30 -2.26 27.14 -35.63
CA PRO A 30 -1.33 26.86 -36.72
C PRO A 30 -0.06 26.10 -36.29
N THR A 31 0.32 25.13 -37.14
CA THR A 31 1.66 24.99 -37.76
C THR A 31 2.90 24.86 -36.85
N GLU A 32 3.56 23.70 -36.86
CA GLU A 32 4.97 23.60 -37.32
C GLU A 32 5.41 22.14 -37.53
N SER A 33 6.07 21.93 -38.68
CA SER A 33 6.77 20.71 -39.11
C SER A 33 8.25 20.83 -38.73
N PRO A 34 9.02 19.73 -38.66
CA PRO A 34 9.87 19.40 -39.82
C PRO A 34 9.79 17.91 -40.17
N SER A 35 9.58 17.56 -41.44
CA SER A 35 10.54 17.55 -42.55
C SER A 35 11.54 16.39 -42.46
N ALA A 36 11.18 15.34 -43.19
CA ALA A 36 12.05 14.25 -43.59
C ALA A 36 13.12 14.75 -44.58
N GLY A 37 14.34 14.25 -44.43
CA GLY A 37 15.44 14.44 -45.38
C GLY A 37 16.17 13.11 -45.65
N PRO A 38 16.53 12.80 -46.91
CA PRO A 38 16.95 11.48 -47.39
C PRO A 38 18.48 11.30 -47.36
N THR A 39 19.01 10.09 -47.64
CA THR A 39 20.23 9.83 -48.45
C THR A 39 20.41 8.31 -48.70
N SER A 40 20.55 7.94 -49.98
CA SER A 40 20.98 6.63 -50.51
C SER A 40 22.49 6.41 -50.30
N GLU A 41 23.06 5.20 -50.32
CA GLU A 41 23.78 4.56 -51.46
C GLU A 41 24.44 3.27 -50.91
N GLN A 42 24.11 2.06 -51.38
CA GLN A 42 24.80 1.22 -52.39
C GLN A 42 26.31 0.88 -52.21
N THR A 43 26.57 -0.44 -52.07
CA THR A 43 27.48 -1.28 -52.90
C THR A 43 29.02 -1.30 -52.64
N THR A 44 29.49 -2.42 -52.03
CA THR A 44 30.47 -3.42 -52.55
C THR A 44 32.02 -3.24 -52.53
N LEU A 45 32.67 -4.35 -52.10
CA LEU A 45 34.02 -4.96 -52.38
C LEU A 45 35.30 -4.16 -52.09
N GLU A 46 36.23 -4.74 -51.31
CA GLU A 46 37.41 -5.49 -51.81
C GLU A 46 38.24 -6.13 -50.66
N ASP A 47 38.81 -7.31 -50.97
CA ASP A 47 39.81 -8.12 -50.24
C ASP A 47 41.21 -7.44 -50.34
N PRO A 48 42.15 -7.65 -49.39
CA PRO A 48 43.16 -8.70 -49.62
C PRO A 48 43.63 -9.46 -48.37
N THR A 49 43.65 -10.79 -48.48
CA THR A 49 44.77 -11.73 -48.22
C THR A 49 45.82 -11.40 -47.13
N ASP A 50 45.93 -12.27 -46.12
CA ASP A 50 47.23 -12.72 -45.56
C ASP A 50 47.12 -14.16 -44.99
N PRO A 51 48.14 -15.03 -45.13
CA PRO A 51 48.04 -16.47 -44.83
C PRO A 51 48.66 -16.82 -43.48
N VAL A 52 47.91 -17.49 -42.60
CA VAL A 52 48.50 -18.15 -41.42
C VAL A 52 47.88 -19.53 -41.21
N THR A 53 48.70 -20.52 -41.54
CA THR A 53 48.96 -21.77 -40.83
C THR A 53 47.79 -22.44 -40.10
N SER A 54 47.46 -23.62 -40.60
CA SER A 54 46.75 -24.68 -39.88
C SER A 54 47.42 -25.02 -38.55
N ASP A 55 46.70 -24.79 -37.46
CA ASP A 55 46.78 -25.59 -36.25
C ASP A 55 45.38 -26.17 -36.00
N SER A 56 45.26 -27.49 -36.11
CA SER A 56 44.05 -28.21 -35.78
C SER A 56 43.82 -28.18 -34.27
N PRO A 57 42.74 -27.61 -33.74
CA PRO A 57 42.37 -27.88 -32.36
C PRO A 57 41.76 -29.28 -32.32
N THR A 58 42.44 -30.20 -31.63
CA THR A 58 41.81 -31.41 -31.11
C THR A 58 40.57 -30.99 -30.33
N SER A 59 39.38 -31.36 -30.84
CA SER A 59 38.13 -31.20 -30.09
C SER A 59 38.19 -32.05 -28.83
N GLU A 60 38.43 -31.42 -27.69
CA GLU A 60 37.87 -31.92 -26.44
C GLU A 60 36.38 -31.57 -26.47
N ALA A 61 35.53 -32.59 -26.43
CA ALA A 61 34.09 -32.37 -26.31
C ALA A 61 33.81 -31.61 -25.01
N PRO A 62 32.99 -30.54 -25.02
CA PRO A 62 32.57 -29.94 -23.78
C PRO A 62 31.71 -30.95 -23.03
N THR A 63 32.19 -31.40 -21.86
CA THR A 63 31.31 -31.99 -20.86
C THR A 63 30.38 -30.87 -20.40
N THR A 64 29.22 -30.78 -21.03
CA THR A 64 28.11 -29.98 -20.51
C THR A 64 27.61 -30.68 -19.26
N GLU A 65 28.09 -30.22 -18.10
CA GLU A 65 27.34 -30.44 -16.86
C GLU A 65 26.02 -29.70 -17.05
N GLU A 66 24.93 -30.46 -17.13
CA GLU A 66 23.59 -29.88 -17.16
C GLU A 66 23.45 -28.97 -15.92
N PRO A 67 22.92 -27.74 -16.06
CA PRO A 67 22.58 -26.97 -14.88
C PRO A 67 21.51 -27.78 -14.14
N THR A 68 21.90 -28.38 -13.01
CA THR A 68 20.93 -28.81 -12.00
C THR A 68 20.25 -27.53 -11.52
N SER A 69 19.22 -27.13 -12.26
CA SER A 69 18.29 -26.11 -11.84
C SER A 69 17.56 -26.71 -10.66
N GLU A 70 18.09 -26.47 -9.46
CA GLU A 70 17.28 -26.57 -8.26
C GLU A 70 16.11 -25.62 -8.50
N ALA A 71 14.93 -26.18 -8.74
CA ALA A 71 13.72 -25.40 -8.80
C ALA A 71 13.68 -24.54 -7.53
N PRO A 72 13.37 -23.23 -7.61
CA PRO A 72 13.16 -22.47 -6.40
C PRO A 72 12.03 -23.16 -5.65
N THR A 73 12.36 -23.83 -4.55
CA THR A 73 11.40 -24.18 -3.52
C THR A 73 10.89 -22.85 -3.02
N THR A 74 9.81 -22.38 -3.64
CA THR A 74 9.00 -21.30 -3.10
C THR A 74 8.35 -21.92 -1.89
N GLU A 75 9.00 -21.78 -0.73
CA GLU A 75 8.34 -21.97 0.55
C GLU A 75 7.10 -21.06 0.49
N GLU A 76 5.92 -21.67 0.45
CA GLU A 76 4.67 -20.95 0.65
C GLU A 76 4.85 -20.15 1.95
N PRO A 77 4.52 -18.84 2.01
CA PRO A 77 4.62 -18.10 3.25
C PRO A 77 3.75 -18.81 4.28
N THR A 78 4.39 -19.53 5.20
CA THR A 78 3.72 -20.26 6.27
C THR A 78 3.16 -19.18 7.18
N GLY A 79 1.93 -18.77 6.92
CA GLY A 79 1.22 -17.85 7.79
C GLY A 79 1.25 -18.43 9.19
N THR A 80 1.84 -17.71 10.14
CA THR A 80 1.73 -18.05 11.54
C THR A 80 0.32 -17.68 11.97
N VAL A 81 -0.36 -18.59 12.67
CA VAL A 81 -1.76 -18.37 13.03
C VAL A 81 -1.81 -17.41 14.23
N GLY A 82 -2.52 -16.31 14.02
CA GLY A 82 -3.05 -15.40 15.02
C GLY A 82 -2.08 -14.47 15.74
N LEU A 83 -2.60 -13.38 16.30
CA LEU A 83 -1.83 -12.38 17.06
C LEU A 83 -1.90 -12.63 18.57
N PRO A 84 -0.77 -12.52 19.29
CA PRO A 84 -0.76 -12.74 20.73
C PRO A 84 -1.58 -11.68 21.48
N GLY A 85 -2.35 -12.14 22.46
CA GLY A 85 -3.14 -11.27 23.34
C GLY A 85 -4.27 -10.51 22.63
N SER A 86 -4.81 -11.06 21.54
CA SER A 86 -5.98 -10.49 20.85
C SER A 86 -6.97 -11.57 20.44
N ASP A 87 -8.10 -11.66 21.15
CA ASP A 87 -9.12 -12.67 20.89
C ASP A 87 -9.74 -12.54 19.49
N VAL A 88 -9.79 -11.31 18.96
CA VAL A 88 -10.34 -11.02 17.62
C VAL A 88 -9.43 -11.54 16.50
N TYR A 89 -8.13 -11.73 16.77
CA TYR A 89 -7.15 -12.13 15.78
C TYR A 89 -6.53 -13.50 16.08
N VAL A 90 -7.15 -14.34 16.91
CA VAL A 90 -6.58 -15.63 17.32
C VAL A 90 -6.37 -16.59 16.14
N ASP A 91 -7.20 -16.49 15.11
CA ASP A 91 -7.15 -17.33 13.91
C ASP A 91 -6.71 -16.56 12.66
N THR A 92 -6.33 -15.29 12.78
CA THR A 92 -5.96 -14.47 11.63
C THR A 92 -4.67 -14.98 11.00
N PRO A 93 -4.63 -15.27 9.69
CA PRO A 93 -3.40 -15.66 9.04
C PRO A 93 -2.48 -14.45 8.92
N VAL A 94 -1.29 -14.50 9.52
CA VAL A 94 -0.34 -13.38 9.50
C VAL A 94 1.08 -13.87 9.24
N GLN A 95 1.99 -12.95 8.96
CA GLN A 95 3.42 -13.22 8.94
C GLN A 95 4.07 -12.60 10.18
N ASP A 96 5.21 -13.14 10.61
CA ASP A 96 5.99 -12.53 11.67
C ASP A 96 6.79 -11.34 11.11
N PRO A 97 6.65 -10.13 11.68
CA PRO A 97 7.47 -8.98 11.28
C PRO A 97 8.94 -9.15 11.73
N THR A 98 9.81 -8.36 11.09
CA THR A 98 11.25 -8.31 11.38
C THR A 98 11.68 -6.88 11.69
N ASP A 99 12.93 -6.69 12.15
CA ASP A 99 13.48 -5.35 12.37
C ASP A 99 13.47 -4.47 11.09
N ALA A 100 13.49 -5.08 9.91
CA ALA A 100 13.38 -4.37 8.64
C ALA A 100 11.99 -3.75 8.40
N ASP A 101 10.96 -4.22 9.11
CA ASP A 101 9.58 -3.76 8.99
C ASP A 101 9.28 -2.55 9.91
N LEU A 102 10.18 -2.19 10.84
CA LEU A 102 9.91 -1.19 11.88
C LEU A 102 9.62 0.22 11.32
N ASP A 103 10.39 0.69 10.34
CA ASP A 103 10.16 2.01 9.72
C ASP A 103 8.84 2.03 8.94
N ALA A 104 8.54 0.93 8.23
CA ALA A 104 7.29 0.79 7.50
C ALA A 104 6.08 0.71 8.47
N ALA A 105 6.25 0.15 9.67
CA ALA A 105 5.21 0.15 10.69
C ALA A 105 4.88 1.57 11.18
N LYS A 106 5.91 2.42 11.36
CA LYS A 106 5.71 3.84 11.66
C LYS A 106 4.97 4.55 10.52
N ASP A 107 5.33 4.27 9.27
CA ASP A 107 4.62 4.81 8.10
C ASP A 107 3.14 4.41 8.08
N THR A 108 2.82 3.14 8.38
CA THR A 108 1.45 2.66 8.47
C THR A 108 0.66 3.44 9.52
N VAL A 109 1.24 3.67 10.71
CA VAL A 109 0.59 4.48 11.76
C VAL A 109 0.37 5.92 11.30
N ILE A 110 1.37 6.54 10.68
CA ILE A 110 1.25 7.91 10.18
C ILE A 110 0.14 7.99 9.14
N ALA A 111 0.13 7.07 8.16
CA ALA A 111 -0.88 7.05 7.11
C ALA A 111 -2.29 6.82 7.68
N TYR A 112 -2.42 5.95 8.69
CA TYR A 112 -3.69 5.72 9.39
C TYR A 112 -4.20 7.00 10.08
N LEU A 113 -3.33 7.67 10.84
CA LEU A 113 -3.66 8.92 11.53
C LEU A 113 -3.91 10.09 10.56
N MET A 114 -3.22 10.11 9.42
CA MET A 114 -3.46 11.09 8.36
C MET A 114 -4.83 10.89 7.74
N GLY A 115 -5.25 9.66 7.43
CA GLY A 115 -6.60 9.39 6.93
C GLY A 115 -7.69 9.90 7.88
N LEU A 116 -7.52 9.67 9.19
CA LEU A 116 -8.42 10.21 10.22
C LEU A 116 -8.43 11.75 10.25
N SER A 117 -7.28 12.37 10.00
CA SER A 117 -7.14 13.82 10.03
C SER A 117 -7.62 14.51 8.77
N ASP A 118 -7.61 13.82 7.64
CA ASP A 118 -8.00 14.32 6.33
C ASP A 118 -9.51 14.09 6.04
N ASP A 119 -10.27 13.60 7.02
CA ASP A 119 -11.68 13.21 6.87
C ASP A 119 -11.86 12.12 5.80
N ASP A 120 -10.91 11.17 5.74
CA ASP A 120 -10.91 10.04 4.83
C ASP A 120 -10.98 8.71 5.62
N PRO A 121 -12.20 8.30 6.04
CA PRO A 121 -12.39 7.05 6.76
C PRO A 121 -12.02 5.82 5.92
N ALA A 122 -12.16 5.89 4.59
CA ALA A 122 -11.83 4.78 3.70
C ALA A 122 -10.32 4.53 3.65
N ALA A 123 -9.51 5.58 3.55
CA ALA A 123 -8.05 5.47 3.61
C ALA A 123 -7.56 4.90 4.95
N SER A 124 -8.22 5.32 6.05
CA SER A 124 -7.91 4.80 7.39
C SER A 124 -8.27 3.32 7.52
N CYS A 125 -9.44 2.92 7.02
CA CYS A 125 -9.89 1.52 7.03
C CYS A 125 -8.99 0.60 6.20
N ALA A 126 -8.51 1.06 5.04
CA ALA A 126 -7.60 0.29 4.19
C ALA A 126 -6.30 -0.11 4.89
N LEU A 127 -5.92 0.60 5.95
CA LEU A 127 -4.74 0.33 6.77
C LEU A 127 -5.04 -0.52 8.00
N GLN A 128 -6.30 -0.83 8.28
CA GLN A 128 -6.68 -1.76 9.35
C GLN A 128 -6.64 -3.21 8.85
N MET A 129 -6.25 -4.11 9.74
CA MET A 129 -6.23 -5.54 9.43
C MET A 129 -7.63 -6.14 9.50
N ASP A 130 -8.04 -6.83 8.44
CA ASP A 130 -9.17 -7.72 8.43
C ASP A 130 -8.80 -9.01 9.20
N PRO A 131 -9.46 -9.32 10.33
CA PRO A 131 -9.15 -10.47 11.15
C PRO A 131 -9.46 -11.81 10.47
N LEU A 132 -10.29 -11.85 9.43
CA LEU A 132 -10.64 -13.08 8.71
C LEU A 132 -9.63 -13.42 7.63
N THR A 133 -9.10 -12.40 6.94
CA THR A 133 -8.25 -12.59 5.76
C THR A 133 -6.77 -12.35 6.03
N GLY A 134 -6.43 -11.63 7.10
CA GLY A 134 -5.07 -11.23 7.39
C GLY A 134 -4.50 -10.26 6.37
N LYS A 135 -5.36 -9.47 5.73
CA LYS A 135 -5.03 -8.41 4.78
C LYS A 135 -5.71 -7.11 5.22
N GLY A 136 -5.49 -6.03 4.49
CA GLY A 136 -6.20 -4.77 4.72
C GLY A 136 -7.70 -4.91 4.49
N ILE A 137 -8.51 -4.14 5.22
CA ILE A 137 -9.94 -4.02 4.95
C ILE A 137 -10.11 -3.31 3.60
N ASP A 138 -10.66 -3.99 2.61
CA ASP A 138 -10.95 -3.45 1.28
C ASP A 138 -12.40 -3.72 0.87
N ASP A 139 -12.80 -3.31 -0.34
CA ASP A 139 -14.17 -3.47 -0.87
C ASP A 139 -14.68 -4.93 -0.86
N SER A 140 -13.80 -5.92 -0.80
CA SER A 140 -14.16 -7.34 -0.66
C SER A 140 -14.36 -7.80 0.78
N SER A 141 -13.93 -7.01 1.77
CA SER A 141 -14.12 -7.28 3.20
C SER A 141 -15.55 -7.00 3.62
N ILE A 142 -16.12 -7.93 4.40
CA ILE A 142 -17.43 -7.73 5.02
C ILE A 142 -17.44 -6.60 6.06
N LEU A 143 -16.25 -6.16 6.50
CA LEU A 143 -16.08 -5.12 7.51
C LEU A 143 -16.00 -3.72 6.90
N GLN A 144 -15.87 -3.59 5.57
CA GLN A 144 -15.62 -2.31 4.90
C GLN A 144 -16.64 -1.24 5.28
N ASP A 145 -17.93 -1.52 5.07
CA ASP A 145 -19.00 -0.54 5.35
C ASP A 145 -19.02 -0.13 6.83
N THR A 146 -18.96 -1.13 7.73
CA THR A 146 -18.96 -0.88 9.18
C THR A 146 -17.72 -0.13 9.64
N CYS A 147 -16.56 -0.42 9.06
CA CYS A 147 -15.33 0.27 9.37
C CYS A 147 -15.44 1.74 8.97
N VAL A 148 -15.92 2.03 7.76
CA VAL A 148 -16.07 3.41 7.26
C VAL A 148 -17.06 4.19 8.11
N GLU A 149 -18.24 3.62 8.40
CA GLU A 149 -19.26 4.26 9.23
C GLU A 149 -18.75 4.54 10.65
N SER A 150 -18.12 3.55 11.29
CA SER A 150 -17.57 3.72 12.64
C SER A 150 -16.41 4.70 12.69
N THR A 151 -15.58 4.73 11.64
CA THR A 151 -14.43 5.64 11.56
C THR A 151 -14.89 7.07 11.35
N GLN A 152 -15.87 7.31 10.47
CA GLN A 152 -16.46 8.63 10.30
C GLN A 152 -17.04 9.16 11.61
N GLN A 153 -17.77 8.31 12.35
CA GLN A 153 -18.30 8.69 13.65
C GLN A 153 -17.20 9.06 14.64
N ALA A 154 -16.08 8.33 14.65
CA ALA A 154 -14.93 8.68 15.49
C ALA A 154 -14.27 10.00 15.10
N ILE A 155 -14.16 10.29 13.80
CA ILE A 155 -13.63 11.55 13.28
C ILE A 155 -14.51 12.73 13.74
N ASP A 156 -15.83 12.59 13.59
CA ASP A 156 -16.83 13.60 13.96
C ASP A 156 -16.84 13.86 15.48
N ASP A 157 -16.79 12.80 16.29
CA ASP A 157 -16.90 12.89 17.75
C ASP A 157 -15.62 13.45 18.41
N GLN A 158 -14.44 13.17 17.83
CA GLN A 158 -13.15 13.52 18.42
C GLN A 158 -12.50 14.78 17.80
N ASP A 159 -13.14 15.43 16.83
CA ASP A 159 -12.59 16.60 16.10
C ASP A 159 -11.17 16.31 15.58
N LEU A 160 -10.96 15.16 14.92
CA LEU A 160 -9.63 14.71 14.50
C LEU A 160 -9.07 15.47 13.28
N GLY A 161 -9.89 16.32 12.66
CA GLY A 161 -9.52 17.13 11.50
C GLY A 161 -8.19 17.88 11.69
N GLY A 162 -7.23 17.60 10.81
CA GLY A 162 -5.94 18.28 10.74
C GLY A 162 -4.93 17.97 11.85
N LYS A 163 -5.24 17.09 12.82
CA LYS A 163 -4.37 16.85 13.99
C LYS A 163 -3.07 16.09 13.64
N ALA A 164 -3.07 15.26 12.59
CA ALA A 164 -1.90 14.49 12.17
C ALA A 164 -0.99 15.18 11.13
N THR A 165 -1.31 16.40 10.69
CA THR A 165 -0.62 17.09 9.58
C THR A 165 0.88 17.33 9.79
N HIS A 166 1.34 17.26 11.05
CA HIS A 166 2.75 17.44 11.41
C HIS A 166 3.43 16.14 11.83
N LEU A 167 2.75 15.00 11.78
CA LEU A 167 3.33 13.74 12.19
C LEU A 167 4.42 13.29 11.22
N THR A 168 5.54 12.87 11.79
CA THR A 168 6.68 12.30 11.08
C THR A 168 7.17 11.09 11.85
N ARG A 169 8.05 10.28 11.24
CA ARG A 169 8.59 9.08 11.89
C ARG A 169 9.32 9.36 13.19
N ASP A 170 9.91 10.54 13.33
CA ASP A 170 10.66 10.94 14.53
C ASP A 170 9.78 11.09 15.77
N HIS A 171 8.46 11.23 15.59
CA HIS A 171 7.49 11.23 16.68
C HIS A 171 7.17 9.82 17.20
N PHE A 172 7.72 8.77 16.57
CA PHE A 172 7.39 7.39 16.88
C PHE A 172 8.63 6.54 17.14
N GLU A 173 8.54 5.72 18.18
CA GLU A 173 9.43 4.59 18.41
C GLU A 173 8.71 3.31 18.01
N ALA A 174 9.43 2.36 17.39
CA ALA A 174 8.87 1.09 16.96
C ALA A 174 9.79 -0.04 17.41
N ASN A 175 9.21 -1.07 18.03
CA ASN A 175 9.93 -2.26 18.48
C ASN A 175 9.06 -3.49 18.25
N LEU A 176 9.67 -4.66 18.07
CA LEU A 176 8.93 -5.92 18.11
C LEU A 176 8.39 -6.19 19.51
N ASP A 177 7.24 -6.85 19.61
CA ASP A 177 6.76 -7.37 20.88
C ASP A 177 7.62 -8.55 21.38
N ALA A 178 7.34 -9.02 22.60
CA ALA A 178 8.13 -10.08 23.24
C ALA A 178 8.13 -11.40 22.44
N GLU A 179 7.10 -11.64 21.64
CA GLU A 179 6.94 -12.85 20.83
C GLU A 179 7.40 -12.64 19.37
N GLY A 180 7.74 -11.41 18.96
CA GLY A 180 8.12 -11.09 17.58
C GLY A 180 6.99 -11.23 16.56
N ARG A 181 5.73 -11.14 17.00
CA ARG A 181 4.53 -11.34 16.18
C ARG A 181 3.90 -10.02 15.74
N VAL A 182 4.14 -8.93 16.47
CA VAL A 182 3.65 -7.59 16.12
C VAL A 182 4.75 -6.54 16.33
N VAL A 183 4.65 -5.45 15.59
CA VAL A 183 5.40 -4.23 15.88
C VAL A 183 4.55 -3.34 16.80
N LEU A 184 5.13 -2.91 17.91
CA LEU A 184 4.58 -1.94 18.83
C LEU A 184 5.10 -0.56 18.47
N VAL A 185 4.21 0.33 18.04
CA VAL A 185 4.54 1.71 17.66
C VAL A 185 4.05 2.67 18.73
N HIS A 186 4.97 3.35 19.40
CA HIS A 186 4.71 4.30 20.49
C HIS A 186 4.88 5.73 20.00
N ASN A 187 3.90 6.60 20.26
CA ASN A 187 4.08 8.03 20.14
C ASN A 187 4.89 8.53 21.34
N ILE A 188 6.11 9.02 21.12
CA ILE A 188 7.04 9.44 22.17
C ILE A 188 6.61 10.75 22.88
N HIS A 189 5.60 11.43 22.34
CA HIS A 189 5.05 12.67 22.85
C HIS A 189 3.67 12.51 23.51
N ALA A 190 3.09 11.31 23.50
CA ALA A 190 1.80 11.07 24.14
C ALA A 190 1.94 10.96 25.67
N ASP A 191 1.02 11.60 26.41
CA ASP A 191 0.99 11.53 27.87
C ASP A 191 0.70 10.10 28.40
N ASP A 192 -0.07 9.31 27.65
CA ASP A 192 -0.34 7.89 27.92
C ASP A 192 -0.01 7.06 26.67
N PRO A 193 1.23 6.54 26.54
CA PRO A 193 1.74 5.97 25.30
C PRO A 193 1.35 4.50 25.15
N SER A 194 0.05 4.22 25.08
CA SER A 194 -0.42 2.91 24.65
C SER A 194 0.05 2.66 23.21
N PRO A 195 0.87 1.61 22.95
CA PRO A 195 1.37 1.36 21.61
C PRO A 195 0.23 0.99 20.66
N MET A 196 0.33 1.48 19.43
CA MET A 196 -0.44 0.91 18.34
C MET A 196 0.21 -0.40 17.90
N LYS A 197 -0.57 -1.47 17.83
CA LYS A 197 -0.12 -2.78 17.36
C LYS A 197 -0.21 -2.84 15.85
N ILE A 198 0.90 -3.16 15.19
CA ILE A 198 1.01 -3.31 13.73
C ILE A 198 1.37 -4.76 13.41
N ALA A 199 0.56 -5.40 12.58
CA ALA A 199 0.75 -6.78 12.17
C ALA A 199 1.08 -6.86 10.68
N LYS A 200 1.87 -7.87 10.30
CA LYS A 200 2.23 -8.13 8.90
C LYS A 200 1.24 -9.10 8.29
N GLY A 201 0.53 -8.65 7.27
CA GLY A 201 -0.46 -9.45 6.57
C GLY A 201 0.15 -10.55 5.71
N THR A 202 -0.69 -11.45 5.23
CA THR A 202 -0.27 -12.54 4.32
C THR A 202 0.27 -12.04 2.98
N ASP A 203 -0.04 -10.80 2.60
CA ASP A 203 0.47 -10.11 1.42
C ASP A 203 1.77 -9.34 1.69
N GLY A 204 2.35 -9.47 2.89
CA GLY A 204 3.60 -8.84 3.29
C GLY A 204 3.49 -7.36 3.65
N LYS A 205 2.29 -6.76 3.61
CA LYS A 205 2.05 -5.38 4.02
C LYS A 205 1.78 -5.27 5.52
N LEU A 206 1.93 -4.06 6.05
CA LEU A 206 1.74 -3.78 7.47
C LEU A 206 0.42 -3.06 7.72
N TYR A 207 -0.33 -3.56 8.70
CA TYR A 207 -1.67 -3.10 9.02
C TYR A 207 -1.84 -2.85 10.51
N VAL A 208 -2.69 -1.87 10.85
CA VAL A 208 -3.12 -1.60 12.21
C VAL A 208 -4.01 -2.76 12.69
N ALA A 209 -3.56 -3.45 13.74
CA ALA A 209 -4.35 -4.46 14.44
C ALA A 209 -5.02 -3.80 15.64
N LEU A 210 -6.25 -3.31 15.45
CA LEU A 210 -7.01 -2.67 16.52
C LEU A 210 -7.33 -3.70 17.60
N GLY A 211 -6.94 -3.42 18.84
CA GLY A 211 -7.32 -4.23 20.00
C GLY A 211 -8.81 -4.04 20.32
N ALA A 212 -9.47 -5.12 20.72
CA ALA A 212 -10.76 -5.06 21.41
C ALA A 212 -10.58 -4.77 22.90
#